data_AF-A0AAN5BVA6-F1
#
_entry.id   AF-A0AAN5BVA6-F1
#
_cell.length_a   1.000
_cell.length_b   1.000
_cell.length_c   1.000
_cell.angle_alpha   90.00
_cell.angle_beta   90.00
_cell.angle_gamma   90.00
#
_symmetry.space_group_name_H-M   'P 1'
#
loop_
_entity.id
_entity.type
_entity.pdbx_description
1 polymer ?
#
loop_
_entity_poly.entity_id
_entity_poly.type
_entity_poly.pdbx_seq_one_letter_code
_entity_poly.pdbx_strand_id
1 'polypeptide(L)'
;MAVKAAQNRPFAFPLIKEFLELLGNAFPITDSVIIAMAKSPSPDAPRVLEETLTRFPGAGMPEEAVQAASKNLGMIPIFLDRVPGQVPIKEVLEQIGTLEYGEEEEEEEEEEEEKGLPALKALLDRQIVSADETVIATVAPSFSASKYNLVEHKPDAPITQKVLVRAASNASSMKLMMEKLKDLITITKEVILATIRDWQGADTIKIIYDRLGSVPITRNVWKKAPIENPEFMTGFLFRLQRDLKPRVVWEDIWQDSHTDAETKATVTMAFLNLVEGQEAIDLLQAYPYDWEQKEDHGFENLIQRLLPNDIPSPETEQVAAIIVERCSNEVIEKFLNTEHQISITDKVMQAAERNKRANKEALL
;
A
#
# COMPACT_ATOMS: atom_id res chain seq x y z
N MET A 1 -8.07 44.82 -11.43
CA MET A 1 -9.06 44.03 -10.66
C MET A 1 -8.76 42.54 -10.81
N ALA A 2 -8.77 41.98 -12.02
CA ALA A 2 -8.46 40.57 -12.29
C ALA A 2 -7.15 40.05 -11.67
N VAL A 3 -6.02 40.76 -11.83
CA VAL A 3 -4.74 40.38 -11.20
C VAL A 3 -4.84 40.32 -9.67
N LYS A 4 -5.56 41.26 -9.03
CA LYS A 4 -5.76 41.26 -7.58
C LYS A 4 -6.65 40.11 -7.12
N ALA A 5 -7.68 39.77 -7.90
CA ALA A 5 -8.53 38.61 -7.64
C ALA A 5 -7.70 37.31 -7.70
N ALA A 6 -6.90 37.14 -8.76
CA ALA A 6 -6.02 35.99 -8.95
C ALA A 6 -4.95 35.84 -7.86
N GLN A 7 -4.47 36.94 -7.29
CA GLN A 7 -3.47 36.95 -6.21
C GLN A 7 -4.07 36.69 -4.82
N ASN A 8 -5.39 36.75 -4.67
CA ASN A 8 -6.07 36.59 -3.37
C ASN A 8 -6.21 35.11 -3.00
N ARG A 9 -5.11 34.45 -2.61
CA ARG A 9 -5.16 33.09 -2.06
C ARG A 9 -5.73 33.13 -0.64
N PRO A 10 -6.73 32.29 -0.26
CA PRO A 10 -7.29 31.10 -0.93
C PRO A 10 -8.53 31.35 -1.81
N PHE A 11 -9.04 32.58 -1.90
CA PHE A 11 -10.32 32.93 -2.55
C PHE A 11 -10.21 33.24 -4.04
N ALA A 12 -9.04 33.00 -4.65
CA ALA A 12 -8.76 33.42 -6.02
C ALA A 12 -9.77 32.83 -7.02
N PHE A 13 -10.03 31.52 -6.93
CA PHE A 13 -10.96 30.85 -7.84
C PHE A 13 -12.43 31.29 -7.65
N PRO A 14 -13.00 31.28 -6.42
CA PRO A 14 -14.36 31.81 -6.20
C PRO A 14 -14.55 33.24 -6.70
N LEU A 15 -13.58 34.14 -6.43
CA LEU A 15 -13.66 35.53 -6.87
C LEU A 15 -13.57 35.66 -8.40
N ILE A 16 -12.71 34.87 -9.05
CA ILE A 16 -12.63 34.84 -10.52
C ILE A 16 -13.95 34.36 -11.12
N LYS A 17 -14.53 33.27 -10.57
CA LYS A 17 -15.83 32.73 -11.01
C LYS A 17 -16.93 33.78 -10.89
N GLU A 18 -17.04 34.45 -9.73
CA GLU A 18 -18.03 35.50 -9.50
C GLU A 18 -17.82 36.70 -10.45
N PHE A 19 -16.59 37.15 -10.66
CA PHE A 19 -16.33 38.25 -11.60
C PHE A 19 -16.60 37.88 -13.06
N LEU A 20 -16.36 36.64 -13.47
CA LEU A 20 -16.73 36.13 -14.79
C LEU A 20 -18.25 36.15 -15.00
N GLU A 21 -19.01 35.77 -13.96
CA GLU A 21 -20.48 35.81 -13.98
C GLU A 21 -21.00 37.25 -14.06
N LEU A 22 -20.45 38.18 -13.26
CA LEU A 22 -20.91 39.56 -13.19
C LEU A 22 -20.49 40.43 -14.38
N LEU A 23 -19.23 40.35 -14.79
CA LEU A 23 -18.64 41.26 -15.79
C LEU A 23 -18.63 40.67 -17.19
N GLY A 24 -18.78 39.35 -17.31
CA GLY A 24 -18.83 38.66 -18.59
C GLY A 24 -17.65 39.01 -19.50
N ASN A 25 -17.93 39.46 -20.73
CA ASN A 25 -16.90 39.78 -21.73
C ASN A 25 -16.02 40.98 -21.33
N ALA A 26 -16.43 41.78 -20.34
CA ALA A 26 -15.65 42.90 -19.84
C ALA A 26 -14.61 42.47 -18.80
N PHE A 27 -14.64 41.21 -18.34
CA PHE A 27 -13.64 40.71 -17.39
C PHE A 27 -12.29 40.49 -18.10
N PRO A 28 -11.20 41.15 -17.68
CA PRO A 28 -9.91 41.01 -18.35
C PRO A 28 -9.26 39.67 -17.98
N ILE A 29 -9.17 38.76 -18.95
CA ILE A 29 -8.46 37.49 -18.81
C ILE A 29 -6.96 37.73 -18.97
N THR A 30 -6.22 37.62 -17.86
CA THR A 30 -4.75 37.74 -17.84
C THR A 30 -4.11 36.40 -17.51
N ASP A 31 -2.81 36.25 -17.76
CA ASP A 31 -2.04 35.05 -17.39
C ASP A 31 -2.23 34.67 -15.92
N SER A 32 -2.24 35.66 -15.01
CA SER A 32 -2.48 35.42 -13.59
C SER A 32 -3.85 34.78 -13.31
N VAL A 33 -4.89 35.14 -14.07
CA VAL A 33 -6.22 34.54 -13.95
C VAL A 33 -6.17 33.08 -14.36
N ILE A 34 -5.58 32.78 -15.53
CA ILE A 34 -5.45 31.41 -16.03
C ILE A 34 -4.60 30.55 -15.07
N ILE A 35 -3.48 31.07 -14.57
CA ILE A 35 -2.64 30.38 -13.58
C ILE A 35 -3.42 30.12 -12.28
N ALA A 36 -4.20 31.09 -11.79
CA ALA A 36 -4.98 30.92 -10.57
C ALA A 36 -6.09 29.86 -10.73
N MET A 37 -6.74 29.82 -11.89
CA MET A 37 -7.73 28.79 -12.22
C MET A 37 -7.10 27.41 -12.34
N ALA A 38 -5.96 27.30 -13.03
CA ALA A 38 -5.22 26.04 -13.18
C ALA A 38 -4.68 25.48 -11.85
N LYS A 39 -4.35 26.35 -10.88
CA LYS A 39 -3.91 25.97 -9.53
C LYS A 39 -5.06 25.66 -8.57
N SER A 40 -6.31 25.86 -8.98
CA SER A 40 -7.45 25.69 -8.09
C SER A 40 -7.66 24.20 -7.78
N PRO A 41 -7.81 23.82 -6.50
CA PRO A 41 -8.17 22.46 -6.11
C PRO A 41 -9.68 22.19 -6.28
N SER A 42 -10.47 23.19 -6.68
CA SER A 42 -11.91 23.05 -6.83
C SER A 42 -12.26 22.06 -7.96
N PRO A 43 -13.21 21.13 -7.75
CA PRO A 43 -13.66 20.20 -8.79
C PRO A 43 -14.34 20.92 -9.96
N ASP A 44 -14.90 22.11 -9.72
CA ASP A 44 -15.50 23.00 -10.71
C ASP A 44 -14.46 23.69 -11.62
N ALA A 45 -13.18 23.68 -11.24
CA ALA A 45 -12.15 24.48 -11.89
C ALA A 45 -11.91 24.13 -13.37
N PRO A 46 -11.86 22.86 -13.78
CA PRO A 46 -11.73 22.51 -15.19
C PRO A 46 -12.87 23.07 -16.04
N ARG A 47 -14.12 22.85 -15.63
CA ARG A 47 -15.31 23.35 -16.34
C ARG A 47 -15.27 24.87 -16.50
N VAL A 48 -15.02 25.61 -15.42
CA VAL A 48 -14.99 27.09 -15.48
C VAL A 48 -13.81 27.59 -16.35
N LEU A 49 -12.66 26.91 -16.32
CA LEU A 49 -11.53 27.24 -17.20
C LEU A 49 -11.88 27.01 -18.67
N GLU A 50 -12.50 25.88 -19.00
CA GLU A 50 -12.92 25.56 -20.36
C GLU A 50 -13.93 26.59 -20.90
N GLU A 51 -14.95 26.93 -20.10
CA GLU A 51 -15.93 27.97 -20.44
C GLU A 51 -15.25 29.33 -20.67
N THR A 52 -14.29 29.67 -19.81
CA THR A 52 -13.51 30.91 -19.92
C THR A 52 -12.69 30.93 -21.20
N LEU A 53 -11.94 29.88 -21.51
CA LEU A 53 -11.12 29.81 -22.71
C LEU A 53 -11.97 29.79 -23.98
N THR A 54 -13.14 29.14 -23.94
CA THR A 54 -14.11 29.15 -25.05
C THR A 54 -14.64 30.56 -25.30
N ARG A 55 -14.97 31.30 -24.24
CA ARG A 55 -15.43 32.68 -24.31
C ARG A 55 -14.35 33.66 -24.77
N PHE A 56 -13.10 33.40 -24.40
CA PHE A 56 -11.96 34.26 -24.69
C PHE A 56 -10.88 33.49 -25.48
N PRO A 57 -11.09 33.23 -26.79
CA PRO A 57 -10.21 32.36 -27.57
C PRO A 57 -8.77 32.87 -27.70
N GLY A 58 -8.55 34.18 -27.58
CA GLY A 58 -7.23 34.81 -27.60
C GLY A 58 -6.50 34.84 -26.24
N ALA A 59 -7.07 34.25 -25.19
CA ALA A 59 -6.39 34.12 -23.91
C ALA A 59 -5.15 33.22 -24.06
N GLY A 60 -4.02 33.67 -23.49
CA GLY A 60 -2.78 32.91 -23.49
C GLY A 60 -2.84 31.70 -22.55
N MET A 61 -1.95 30.74 -22.78
CA MET A 61 -1.72 29.59 -21.90
C MET A 61 -0.27 29.65 -21.41
N PRO A 62 0.00 30.38 -20.32
CA PRO A 62 1.35 30.51 -19.79
C PRO A 62 1.86 29.16 -19.29
N GLU A 63 3.16 28.90 -19.43
CA GLU A 63 3.80 27.64 -19.03
C GLU A 63 3.52 27.27 -17.57
N GLU A 64 3.49 28.27 -16.66
CA GLU A 64 3.16 28.06 -15.25
C GLU A 64 1.73 27.51 -15.06
N ALA A 65 0.78 27.89 -15.91
CA ALA A 65 -0.57 27.31 -15.88
C ALA A 65 -0.54 25.86 -16.37
N VAL A 66 0.28 25.54 -17.39
CA VAL A 66 0.44 24.16 -17.88
C VAL A 66 1.01 23.27 -16.78
N GLN A 67 2.09 23.70 -16.13
CA GLN A 67 2.71 22.97 -15.03
C GLN A 67 1.77 22.78 -13.83
N ALA A 68 0.97 23.81 -13.50
CA ALA A 68 -0.04 23.71 -12.45
C ALA A 68 -1.15 22.73 -12.82
N ALA A 69 -1.68 22.84 -14.04
CA ALA A 69 -2.75 21.99 -14.56
C ALA A 69 -2.33 20.54 -14.71
N SER A 70 -1.05 20.26 -14.97
CA SER A 70 -0.55 18.88 -15.03
C SER A 70 -0.63 18.12 -13.69
N LYS A 71 -0.97 18.80 -12.59
CA LYS A 71 -1.28 18.18 -11.29
C LYS A 71 -2.79 17.99 -11.05
N ASN A 72 -3.62 18.44 -11.98
CA ASN A 72 -5.08 18.31 -11.94
C ASN A 72 -5.53 17.62 -13.22
N LEU A 73 -5.76 16.31 -13.15
CA LEU A 73 -6.04 15.48 -14.33
C LEU A 73 -7.29 15.93 -15.11
N GLY A 74 -8.27 16.55 -14.45
CA GLY A 74 -9.44 17.14 -15.12
C GLY A 74 -9.10 18.31 -16.07
N MET A 75 -7.94 18.95 -15.89
CA MET A 75 -7.48 20.04 -16.77
C MET A 75 -6.83 19.51 -18.06
N ILE A 76 -6.34 18.26 -18.07
CA ILE A 76 -5.54 17.73 -19.18
C ILE A 76 -6.26 17.83 -20.54
N PRO A 77 -7.55 17.47 -20.69
CA PRO A 77 -8.24 17.60 -21.97
C PRO A 77 -8.19 19.04 -22.52
N ILE A 78 -8.42 20.04 -21.67
CA ILE A 78 -8.42 21.46 -22.04
C ILE A 78 -7.04 21.90 -22.54
N PHE A 79 -5.99 21.47 -21.84
CA PHE A 79 -4.62 21.85 -22.17
C PHE A 79 -4.11 21.14 -23.42
N LEU A 80 -4.52 19.89 -23.67
CA LEU A 80 -4.24 19.19 -24.91
C LEU A 80 -4.87 19.89 -26.13
N ASP A 81 -6.03 20.55 -25.98
CA ASP A 81 -6.65 21.30 -27.08
C ASP A 81 -5.96 22.63 -27.39
N ARG A 82 -5.31 23.24 -26.39
CA ARG A 82 -4.71 24.57 -26.52
C ARG A 82 -3.21 24.54 -26.77
N VAL A 83 -2.50 23.65 -26.07
CA VAL A 83 -1.03 23.58 -26.02
C VAL A 83 -0.55 22.13 -25.94
N PRO A 84 -0.91 21.25 -26.90
CA PRO A 84 -0.62 19.81 -26.81
C PRO A 84 0.86 19.49 -26.60
N GLY A 85 1.77 20.27 -27.22
CA GLY A 85 3.21 20.05 -27.11
C GLY A 85 3.85 20.48 -25.79
N GLN A 86 3.09 21.07 -24.85
CA GLN A 86 3.60 21.49 -23.54
C GLN A 86 3.10 20.60 -22.39
N VAL A 87 2.14 19.71 -22.65
CA VAL A 87 1.60 18.83 -21.61
C VAL A 87 2.62 17.73 -21.29
N PRO A 88 3.03 17.55 -20.01
CA PRO A 88 3.99 16.52 -19.61
C PRO A 88 3.31 15.14 -19.60
N ILE A 89 3.18 14.52 -20.78
CA ILE A 89 2.38 13.30 -21.02
C ILE A 89 2.80 12.14 -20.11
N LYS A 90 4.11 11.96 -19.89
CA LYS A 90 4.62 10.86 -19.08
C LYS A 90 4.19 10.99 -17.62
N GLU A 91 4.33 12.20 -17.07
CA GLU A 91 3.95 12.54 -15.70
C GLU A 91 2.43 12.44 -15.50
N VAL A 92 1.64 12.77 -16.52
CA VAL A 92 0.19 12.59 -16.50
C VAL A 92 -0.18 11.11 -16.44
N LEU A 93 0.42 10.25 -17.27
CA LEU A 93 0.18 8.81 -17.24
C LEU A 93 0.59 8.18 -15.91
N GLU A 94 1.75 8.58 -15.37
CA GLU A 94 2.21 8.12 -14.06
C GLU A 94 1.23 8.54 -12.95
N GLN A 95 0.71 9.76 -12.98
CA GLN A 95 -0.29 10.22 -12.02
C GLN A 95 -1.57 9.40 -12.08
N ILE A 96 -2.09 9.12 -13.29
CA ILE A 96 -3.28 8.27 -13.47
C ILE A 96 -3.06 6.90 -12.81
N GLY A 97 -1.88 6.30 -12.97
CA GLY A 97 -1.53 5.02 -12.37
C GLY A 97 -1.24 5.05 -10.87
N THR A 98 -1.20 6.22 -10.23
CA THR A 98 -0.98 6.37 -8.77
C THR A 98 -2.23 6.77 -8.01
N LEU A 99 -3.35 6.97 -8.71
CA LEU A 99 -4.62 7.24 -8.05
C LEU A 99 -5.02 6.00 -7.27
N GLU A 100 -4.95 6.09 -5.95
CA GLU A 100 -5.57 5.11 -5.08
C GLU A 100 -7.08 5.18 -5.30
N TYR A 101 -7.71 4.01 -5.36
CA TYR A 101 -9.15 3.91 -5.19
C TYR A 101 -9.42 4.53 -3.81
N GLY A 102 -10.05 5.70 -3.77
CA GLY A 102 -10.64 6.15 -2.52
C GLY A 102 -11.60 5.04 -2.09
N GLU A 103 -11.52 4.60 -0.84
CA GLU A 103 -12.62 3.85 -0.26
C GLU A 103 -13.86 4.74 -0.38
N GLU A 104 -14.61 4.59 -1.46
CA GLU A 104 -15.97 5.07 -1.51
C GLU A 104 -16.70 4.24 -0.46
N GLU A 105 -17.02 4.92 0.63
CA GLU A 105 -18.16 4.61 1.46
C GLU A 105 -19.29 4.15 0.52
N GLU A 106 -19.90 3.02 0.85
CA GLU A 106 -21.09 2.49 0.18
C GLU A 106 -22.28 3.46 0.37
N GLU A 107 -22.21 4.70 -0.12
CA GLU A 107 -23.33 5.62 -0.11
C GLU A 107 -23.43 6.35 -1.47
N GLU A 108 -24.44 5.88 -2.22
CA GLU A 108 -25.25 6.62 -3.20
C GLU A 108 -24.64 6.96 -4.59
N GLU A 109 -24.98 6.12 -5.56
CA GLU A 109 -25.51 6.43 -6.91
C GLU A 109 -25.14 7.75 -7.62
N GLU A 110 -23.89 8.19 -7.60
CA GLU A 110 -23.33 8.96 -8.73
C GLU A 110 -21.96 8.35 -9.04
N GLU A 111 -21.81 7.72 -10.22
CA GLU A 111 -20.53 7.22 -10.71
C GLU A 111 -19.55 8.40 -10.79
N GLU A 112 -18.81 8.71 -9.71
CA GLU A 112 -17.76 9.71 -9.74
C GLU A 112 -16.66 9.15 -10.65
N GLU A 113 -16.68 9.56 -11.92
CA GLU A 113 -15.75 9.08 -12.93
C GLU A 113 -14.31 9.30 -12.41
N GLU A 114 -13.59 8.21 -12.16
CA GLU A 114 -12.28 8.21 -11.52
C GLU A 114 -11.40 9.32 -12.15
N LYS A 115 -10.85 10.22 -11.32
CA LYS A 115 -10.27 11.53 -11.73
C LYS A 115 -9.28 11.48 -12.91
N GLY A 116 -8.63 10.35 -13.13
CA GLY A 116 -7.67 10.15 -14.23
C GLY A 116 -8.27 9.72 -15.57
N LEU A 117 -9.51 9.24 -15.61
CA LEU A 117 -10.11 8.68 -16.81
C LEU A 117 -10.32 9.73 -17.93
N PRO A 118 -10.85 10.95 -17.67
CA PRO A 118 -10.99 11.96 -18.72
C PRO A 118 -9.66 12.33 -19.38
N ALA A 119 -8.57 12.42 -18.60
CA ALA A 119 -7.23 12.68 -19.11
C ALA A 119 -6.76 11.54 -20.03
N LEU A 120 -6.93 10.29 -19.61
CA LEU A 120 -6.54 9.13 -20.40
C LEU A 120 -7.34 9.01 -21.70
N LYS A 121 -8.67 9.21 -21.65
CA LYS A 121 -9.55 9.27 -22.83
C LYS A 121 -9.04 10.30 -23.82
N ALA A 122 -8.78 11.54 -23.36
CA ALA A 122 -8.26 12.60 -24.21
C ALA A 122 -6.91 12.24 -24.85
N LEU A 123 -6.00 11.59 -24.11
CA LEU A 123 -4.70 11.17 -24.65
C LEU A 123 -4.83 10.10 -25.74
N LEU A 124 -5.70 9.11 -25.55
CA LEU A 124 -5.88 7.98 -26.46
C LEU A 124 -6.77 8.34 -27.66
N ASP A 125 -7.91 8.98 -27.44
CA ASP A 125 -8.86 9.34 -28.50
C ASP A 125 -8.27 10.37 -29.47
N ARG A 126 -7.43 11.28 -28.97
CA ARG A 126 -6.70 12.26 -29.80
C ARG A 126 -5.40 11.71 -30.39
N GLN A 127 -5.10 10.44 -30.17
CA GLN A 127 -3.91 9.75 -30.67
C GLN A 127 -2.59 10.43 -30.23
N ILE A 128 -2.59 11.07 -29.06
CA ILE A 128 -1.37 11.65 -28.45
C ILE A 128 -0.45 10.53 -27.96
N VAL A 129 -1.05 9.45 -27.48
CA VAL A 129 -0.37 8.20 -27.14
C VAL A 129 -1.09 7.01 -27.75
N SER A 130 -0.38 5.90 -27.93
CA SER A 130 -0.99 4.61 -28.28
C SER A 130 -1.28 3.76 -27.06
N ALA A 131 -2.38 3.01 -27.06
CA ALA A 131 -2.62 1.92 -26.11
C ALA A 131 -1.66 0.75 -26.41
N ASP A 132 -0.38 0.96 -26.11
CA ASP A 132 0.67 -0.05 -26.13
C ASP A 132 0.94 -0.59 -24.73
N GLU A 133 1.83 -1.58 -24.62
CA GLU A 133 2.20 -2.19 -23.34
C GLU A 133 2.69 -1.16 -22.31
N THR A 134 3.40 -0.10 -22.75
CA THR A 134 3.94 0.89 -21.82
C THR A 134 2.84 1.73 -21.21
N VAL A 135 1.91 2.23 -22.02
CA VAL A 135 0.77 3.00 -21.51
C VAL A 135 -0.10 2.14 -20.62
N ILE A 136 -0.45 0.93 -21.08
CA ILE A 136 -1.30 0.00 -20.34
C ILE A 136 -0.66 -0.38 -19.00
N ALA A 137 0.63 -0.72 -18.97
CA ALA A 137 1.32 -1.04 -17.73
C ALA A 137 1.45 0.17 -16.78
N THR A 138 1.54 1.39 -17.32
CA THR A 138 1.67 2.60 -16.49
C THR A 138 0.37 2.90 -15.75
N VAL A 139 -0.77 2.74 -16.42
CA VAL A 139 -2.09 3.01 -15.83
C VAL A 139 -2.78 1.77 -15.23
N ALA A 140 -2.14 0.60 -15.34
CA ALA A 140 -2.61 -0.68 -14.83
C ALA A 140 -3.08 -0.68 -13.35
N PRO A 141 -2.48 0.10 -12.43
CA PRO A 141 -2.99 0.15 -11.06
C PRO A 141 -4.38 0.79 -10.95
N SER A 142 -4.78 1.67 -11.89
CA SER A 142 -6.12 2.28 -11.92
C SER A 142 -7.11 1.37 -12.64
N PHE A 143 -8.21 1.05 -11.95
CA PHE A 143 -9.24 0.15 -12.47
C PHE A 143 -9.99 0.78 -13.64
N SER A 144 -10.43 2.04 -13.53
CA SER A 144 -11.19 2.67 -14.61
C SER A 144 -10.33 2.90 -15.85
N ALA A 145 -9.06 3.25 -15.66
CA ALA A 145 -8.10 3.35 -16.75
C ALA A 145 -7.88 2.00 -17.45
N SER A 146 -7.75 0.92 -16.67
CA SER A 146 -7.60 -0.45 -17.20
C SER A 146 -8.87 -0.91 -17.91
N LYS A 147 -10.06 -0.63 -17.35
CA LYS A 147 -11.36 -0.92 -17.96
C LYS A 147 -11.50 -0.23 -19.30
N TYR A 148 -11.24 1.08 -19.36
CA TYR A 148 -11.29 1.82 -20.62
C TYR A 148 -10.33 1.24 -21.66
N ASN A 149 -9.06 0.99 -21.30
CA ASN A 149 -8.10 0.39 -22.25
C ASN A 149 -8.52 -0.99 -22.74
N LEU A 150 -8.87 -1.91 -21.83
CA LEU A 150 -9.02 -3.35 -22.13
C LEU A 150 -10.46 -3.78 -22.47
N VAL A 151 -11.43 -2.88 -22.34
CA VAL A 151 -12.85 -3.17 -22.64
C VAL A 151 -13.38 -2.26 -23.73
N GLU A 152 -13.07 -0.96 -23.68
CA GLU A 152 -13.72 0.04 -24.53
C GLU A 152 -12.84 0.46 -25.71
N HIS A 153 -11.56 0.76 -25.47
CA HIS A 153 -10.67 1.35 -26.47
C HIS A 153 -9.89 0.30 -27.27
N LYS A 154 -9.24 -0.66 -26.60
CA LYS A 154 -8.42 -1.69 -27.25
C LYS A 154 -8.54 -3.06 -26.57
N PRO A 155 -9.66 -3.78 -26.80
CA PRO A 155 -9.94 -5.06 -26.14
C PRO A 155 -8.94 -6.19 -26.41
N ASP A 156 -8.21 -6.10 -27.51
CA ASP A 156 -7.18 -7.07 -27.91
C ASP A 156 -5.77 -6.66 -27.47
N ALA A 157 -5.63 -5.66 -26.60
CA ALA A 157 -4.32 -5.25 -26.12
C ALA A 157 -3.63 -6.38 -25.33
N PRO A 158 -2.31 -6.57 -25.51
CA PRO A 158 -1.60 -7.66 -24.86
C PRO A 158 -1.49 -7.40 -23.35
N ILE A 159 -1.93 -8.37 -22.55
CA ILE A 159 -1.67 -8.40 -21.11
C ILE A 159 -0.35 -9.13 -20.93
N THR A 160 0.70 -8.40 -20.55
CA THR A 160 2.05 -8.96 -20.36
C THR A 160 2.39 -9.08 -18.88
N GLN A 161 3.52 -9.71 -18.57
CA GLN A 161 3.97 -9.80 -17.19
C GLN A 161 4.24 -8.43 -16.55
N LYS A 162 4.71 -7.45 -17.34
CA LYS A 162 4.92 -6.08 -16.86
C LYS A 162 3.60 -5.42 -16.46
N VAL A 163 2.55 -5.63 -17.25
CA VAL A 163 1.20 -5.13 -16.96
C VAL A 163 0.67 -5.75 -15.67
N LEU A 164 0.80 -7.08 -15.51
CA LEU A 164 0.35 -7.79 -14.31
C LEU A 164 1.09 -7.36 -13.05
N VAL A 165 2.41 -7.14 -13.11
CA VAL A 165 3.19 -6.65 -11.96
C VAL A 165 2.68 -5.29 -11.49
N ARG A 166 2.28 -4.42 -12.43
CA ARG A 166 1.78 -3.08 -12.11
C ARG A 166 0.35 -3.12 -11.56
N ALA A 167 -0.51 -3.97 -12.11
CA ALA A 167 -1.88 -4.13 -11.63
C ALA A 167 -1.99 -4.80 -10.26
N ALA A 168 -0.92 -5.47 -9.80
CA ALA A 168 -0.91 -6.28 -8.59
C ALA A 168 -1.32 -5.52 -7.31
N SER A 169 -1.19 -4.19 -7.29
CA SER A 169 -1.62 -3.34 -6.17
C SER A 169 -3.11 -2.96 -6.21
N ASN A 170 -3.89 -3.46 -7.16
CA ASN A 170 -5.33 -3.20 -7.23
C ASN A 170 -6.08 -4.48 -7.61
N ALA A 171 -6.87 -5.01 -6.68
CA ALA A 171 -7.55 -6.30 -6.87
C ALA A 171 -8.55 -6.26 -8.04
N SER A 172 -9.27 -5.14 -8.22
CA SER A 172 -10.22 -4.96 -9.31
C SER A 172 -9.55 -4.92 -10.68
N SER A 173 -8.43 -4.20 -10.80
CA SER A 173 -7.58 -4.20 -12.00
C SER A 173 -7.05 -5.60 -12.31
N MET A 174 -6.53 -6.30 -11.30
CA MET A 174 -6.03 -7.67 -11.49
C MET A 174 -7.14 -8.63 -11.92
N LYS A 175 -8.34 -8.53 -11.33
CA LYS A 175 -9.51 -9.32 -11.73
C LYS A 175 -9.84 -9.12 -13.20
N LEU A 176 -9.97 -7.87 -13.64
CA LEU A 176 -10.24 -7.53 -15.04
C LEU A 176 -9.17 -8.14 -15.96
N MET A 177 -7.89 -8.04 -15.59
CA MET A 177 -6.80 -8.60 -16.39
C MET A 177 -6.88 -10.12 -16.47
N MET A 178 -7.17 -10.81 -15.37
CA MET A 178 -7.36 -12.27 -15.35
C MET A 178 -8.55 -12.75 -16.19
N GLU A 179 -9.62 -11.95 -16.26
CA GLU A 179 -10.79 -12.21 -17.12
C GLU A 179 -10.46 -12.03 -18.60
N LYS A 180 -9.67 -11.00 -18.94
CA LYS A 180 -9.25 -10.68 -20.31
C LYS A 180 -8.08 -11.51 -20.81
N LEU A 181 -7.39 -12.20 -19.91
CA LEU A 181 -6.27 -13.06 -20.24
C LEU A 181 -6.76 -14.26 -21.09
N LYS A 182 -6.51 -14.20 -22.41
CA LYS A 182 -6.92 -15.24 -23.37
C LYS A 182 -6.03 -16.48 -23.30
N ASP A 183 -4.71 -16.29 -23.16
CA ASP A 183 -3.72 -17.36 -23.04
C ASP A 183 -3.24 -17.47 -21.59
N LEU A 184 -3.03 -18.70 -21.10
CA LEU A 184 -2.48 -18.93 -19.76
C LEU A 184 -1.02 -18.44 -19.69
N ILE A 185 -0.83 -17.17 -19.38
CA ILE A 185 0.47 -16.64 -18.99
C ILE A 185 0.83 -17.22 -17.63
N THR A 186 2.04 -17.75 -17.52
CA THR A 186 2.58 -18.17 -16.23
C THR A 186 2.79 -16.93 -15.35
N ILE A 187 2.01 -16.82 -14.28
CA ILE A 187 2.24 -15.82 -13.24
C ILE A 187 3.61 -16.09 -12.63
N THR A 188 4.49 -15.09 -12.61
CA THR A 188 5.80 -15.19 -11.98
C THR A 188 5.75 -14.72 -10.52
N LYS A 189 6.80 -15.05 -9.76
CA LYS A 189 6.98 -14.58 -8.39
C LYS A 189 6.97 -13.05 -8.26
N GLU A 190 7.37 -12.31 -9.30
CA GLU A 190 7.40 -10.85 -9.30
C GLU A 190 6.00 -10.23 -9.19
N VAL A 191 4.97 -10.85 -9.80
CA VAL A 191 3.58 -10.41 -9.61
C VAL A 191 3.16 -10.58 -8.15
N ILE A 192 3.46 -11.74 -7.56
CA ILE A 192 3.10 -12.02 -6.17
C ILE A 192 3.86 -11.12 -5.19
N LEU A 193 5.14 -10.82 -5.46
CA LEU A 193 5.88 -9.87 -4.63
C LEU A 193 5.33 -8.45 -4.71
N ALA A 194 4.67 -8.07 -5.81
CA ALA A 194 4.06 -6.76 -5.97
C ALA A 194 2.74 -6.63 -5.21
N THR A 195 2.00 -7.72 -4.98
CA THR A 195 0.77 -7.69 -4.17
C THR A 195 1.06 -7.50 -2.68
N ILE A 196 2.18 -8.02 -2.17
CA ILE A 196 2.50 -8.05 -0.72
C ILE A 196 2.47 -6.66 -0.06
N ARG A 197 2.82 -5.63 -0.82
CA ARG A 197 2.97 -4.25 -0.33
C ARG A 197 1.66 -3.50 -0.17
N ASP A 198 0.59 -4.05 -0.73
CA ASP A 198 -0.71 -3.42 -0.77
C ASP A 198 -1.66 -4.08 0.22
N TRP A 199 -2.57 -3.31 0.80
CA TRP A 199 -3.58 -3.81 1.73
C TRP A 199 -4.58 -4.75 1.02
N GLN A 200 -4.84 -4.54 -0.27
CA GLN A 200 -5.63 -5.44 -1.13
C GLN A 200 -4.83 -6.64 -1.61
N GLY A 201 -3.56 -6.77 -1.23
CA GLY A 201 -2.64 -7.78 -1.75
C GLY A 201 -3.14 -9.22 -1.61
N ALA A 202 -3.84 -9.53 -0.51
CA ALA A 202 -4.41 -10.85 -0.29
C ALA A 202 -5.58 -11.15 -1.24
N ASP A 203 -6.43 -10.16 -1.52
CA ASP A 203 -7.52 -10.29 -2.48
C ASP A 203 -6.96 -10.48 -3.88
N THR A 204 -5.92 -9.74 -4.25
CA THR A 204 -5.22 -9.94 -5.51
C THR A 204 -4.66 -11.36 -5.64
N ILE A 205 -4.00 -11.89 -4.61
CA ILE A 205 -3.48 -13.27 -4.64
C ILE A 205 -4.63 -14.28 -4.74
N LYS A 206 -5.74 -14.06 -4.01
CA LYS A 206 -6.91 -14.93 -4.06
C LYS A 206 -7.53 -14.96 -5.45
N ILE A 207 -7.65 -13.82 -6.13
CA ILE A 207 -8.13 -13.73 -7.52
C ILE A 207 -7.26 -14.56 -8.46
N ILE A 208 -5.92 -14.48 -8.31
CA ILE A 208 -4.99 -15.30 -9.09
C ILE A 208 -5.20 -16.80 -8.80
N TYR A 209 -5.31 -17.16 -7.52
CA TYR A 209 -5.53 -18.53 -7.10
C TYR A 209 -6.85 -19.11 -7.63
N ASP A 210 -7.96 -18.38 -7.50
CA ASP A 210 -9.28 -18.81 -7.96
C ASP A 210 -9.31 -19.02 -9.48
N ARG A 211 -8.54 -18.22 -10.23
CA ARG A 211 -8.44 -18.35 -11.69
C ARG A 211 -7.54 -19.49 -12.14
N LEU A 212 -6.39 -19.71 -11.48
CA LEU A 212 -5.32 -20.60 -11.95
C LEU A 212 -5.16 -21.88 -11.14
N GLY A 213 -5.84 -22.00 -10.00
CA GLY A 213 -5.74 -23.10 -9.03
C GLY A 213 -4.42 -23.16 -8.25
N SER A 214 -3.46 -22.28 -8.56
CA SER A 214 -2.16 -22.21 -7.90
C SER A 214 -1.53 -20.83 -8.04
N VAL A 215 -0.63 -20.50 -7.11
CA VAL A 215 0.11 -19.24 -7.05
C VAL A 215 1.58 -19.55 -6.81
N PRO A 216 2.54 -18.88 -7.48
CA PRO A 216 3.98 -19.12 -7.30
C PRO A 216 4.48 -18.49 -5.98
N ILE A 217 4.02 -19.02 -4.86
CA ILE A 217 4.47 -18.63 -3.53
C ILE A 217 5.85 -19.27 -3.30
N THR A 218 6.89 -18.48 -3.53
CA THR A 218 8.29 -18.91 -3.40
C THR A 218 8.85 -18.60 -2.02
N ARG A 219 10.02 -19.14 -1.68
CA ARG A 219 10.78 -18.75 -0.46
C ARG A 219 10.99 -17.24 -0.35
N ASN A 220 11.16 -16.53 -1.48
CA ASN A 220 11.29 -15.07 -1.48
C ASN A 220 9.98 -14.35 -1.11
N VAL A 221 8.82 -14.85 -1.57
CA VAL A 221 7.50 -14.33 -1.17
C VAL A 221 7.34 -14.49 0.33
N TRP A 222 7.70 -15.66 0.85
CA TRP A 222 7.66 -15.96 2.28
C TRP A 222 8.65 -15.17 3.13
N LYS A 223 9.82 -14.80 2.61
CA LYS A 223 10.73 -13.89 3.33
C LYS A 223 10.19 -12.46 3.38
N LYS A 224 9.50 -12.02 2.32
CA LYS A 224 9.10 -10.63 2.15
C LYS A 224 7.77 -10.30 2.83
N ALA A 225 6.80 -11.22 2.80
CA ALA A 225 5.49 -11.01 3.40
C ALA A 225 5.54 -10.67 4.90
N PRO A 226 6.29 -11.40 5.74
CA PRO A 226 6.37 -11.08 7.18
C PRO A 226 7.01 -9.73 7.48
N ILE A 227 7.83 -9.20 6.57
CA ILE A 227 8.51 -7.92 6.74
C ILE A 227 7.61 -6.75 6.35
N GLU A 228 6.89 -6.88 5.23
CA GLU A 228 6.07 -5.78 4.68
C GLU A 228 4.65 -5.77 5.26
N ASN A 229 4.08 -6.95 5.56
CA ASN A 229 2.73 -7.11 6.10
C ASN A 229 2.68 -8.34 7.06
N PRO A 230 3.27 -8.21 8.27
CA PRO A 230 3.53 -9.32 9.18
C PRO A 230 2.29 -10.13 9.55
N GLU A 231 1.23 -9.49 10.02
CA GLU A 231 0.10 -10.20 10.62
C GLU A 231 -0.84 -10.78 9.56
N PHE A 232 -1.34 -9.93 8.67
CA PHE A 232 -2.39 -10.32 7.74
C PHE A 232 -1.86 -11.17 6.58
N MET A 233 -0.81 -10.71 5.88
CA MET A 233 -0.29 -11.40 4.70
C MET A 233 0.36 -12.74 5.07
N THR A 234 1.13 -12.81 6.16
CA THR A 234 1.78 -14.08 6.57
C THR A 234 0.73 -15.14 6.90
N GLY A 235 -0.31 -14.78 7.65
CA GLY A 235 -1.39 -15.72 7.96
C GLY A 235 -2.22 -16.12 6.74
N PHE A 236 -2.45 -15.18 5.81
CA PHE A 236 -3.10 -15.49 4.54
C PHE A 236 -2.30 -16.49 3.70
N LEU A 237 -1.00 -16.24 3.50
CA LEU A 237 -0.12 -17.14 2.75
C LEU A 237 -0.02 -18.52 3.41
N PHE A 238 -0.03 -18.59 4.75
CA PHE A 238 0.03 -19.85 5.49
C PHE A 238 -1.22 -20.71 5.27
N ARG A 239 -2.40 -20.07 5.23
CA ARG A 239 -3.65 -20.78 4.90
C ARG A 239 -3.66 -21.25 3.45
N LEU A 240 -3.11 -20.45 2.54
CA LEU A 240 -3.08 -20.77 1.11
C LEU A 240 -2.07 -21.87 0.78
N GLN A 241 -0.96 -21.94 1.52
CA GLN A 241 0.11 -22.91 1.32
C GLN A 241 0.62 -23.48 2.65
N ARG A 242 0.04 -24.62 3.07
CA ARG A 242 0.32 -25.28 4.37
C ARG A 242 1.58 -26.15 4.41
N ASP A 243 2.22 -26.43 3.27
CA ASP A 243 3.41 -27.30 3.22
C ASP A 243 4.71 -26.59 3.63
N LEU A 244 4.69 -25.28 3.83
CA LEU A 244 5.84 -24.53 4.33
C LEU A 244 6.04 -24.78 5.83
N LYS A 245 7.30 -25.00 6.24
CA LYS A 245 7.72 -25.02 7.64
C LYS A 245 8.04 -23.59 8.12
N PRO A 246 7.22 -22.97 8.99
CA PRO A 246 7.38 -21.57 9.37
C PRO A 246 8.75 -21.26 9.98
N ARG A 247 9.27 -22.19 10.77
CA ARG A 247 10.60 -22.10 11.40
C ARG A 247 11.74 -21.90 10.41
N VAL A 248 11.72 -22.53 9.24
CA VAL A 248 12.82 -22.40 8.26
C VAL A 248 12.88 -20.98 7.69
N VAL A 249 11.71 -20.39 7.42
CA VAL A 249 11.62 -19.02 6.90
C VAL A 249 11.98 -18.01 7.99
N TRP A 250 11.51 -18.25 9.22
CA TRP A 250 11.91 -17.45 10.37
C TRP A 250 13.44 -17.44 10.54
N GLU A 251 14.10 -18.61 10.49
CA GLU A 251 15.57 -18.71 10.58
C GLU A 251 16.26 -17.89 9.46
N ASP A 252 15.76 -17.96 8.22
CA ASP A 252 16.33 -17.17 7.11
C ASP A 252 16.23 -15.66 7.28
N ILE A 253 15.15 -15.17 7.90
CA ILE A 253 14.95 -13.74 8.16
C ILE A 253 15.87 -13.32 9.31
N TRP A 254 16.03 -14.17 10.32
CA TRP A 254 16.94 -13.90 11.45
C TRP A 254 18.41 -13.86 11.06
N GLN A 255 18.83 -14.71 10.10
CA GLN A 255 20.18 -14.68 9.52
C GLN A 255 20.41 -13.51 8.55
N ASP A 256 19.38 -12.75 8.19
CA ASP A 256 19.50 -11.59 7.32
C ASP A 256 20.12 -10.41 8.07
N SER A 257 21.31 -9.97 7.64
CA SER A 257 22.02 -8.84 8.25
C SER A 257 21.38 -7.48 7.92
N HIS A 258 20.48 -7.42 6.93
CA HIS A 258 19.83 -6.18 6.52
C HIS A 258 18.48 -5.95 7.22
N THR A 259 17.98 -6.93 7.97
CA THR A 259 16.76 -6.80 8.78
C THR A 259 17.12 -6.40 10.20
N ASP A 260 16.55 -5.29 10.67
CA ASP A 260 16.76 -4.80 12.03
C ASP A 260 16.05 -5.68 13.08
N ALA A 261 16.42 -5.51 14.34
CA ALA A 261 15.91 -6.33 15.44
C ALA A 261 14.40 -6.14 15.70
N GLU A 262 13.86 -4.93 15.50
CA GLU A 262 12.44 -4.65 15.71
C GLU A 262 11.58 -5.33 14.64
N THR A 263 12.01 -5.26 13.38
CA THR A 263 11.39 -6.01 12.29
C THR A 263 11.44 -7.52 12.56
N LYS A 264 12.59 -8.05 13.01
CA LYS A 264 12.72 -9.49 13.37
C LYS A 264 11.80 -9.91 14.51
N ALA A 265 11.62 -9.06 15.54
CA ALA A 265 10.67 -9.32 16.62
C ALA A 265 9.23 -9.35 16.10
N THR A 266 8.86 -8.40 15.22
CA THR A 266 7.53 -8.33 14.61
C THR A 266 7.24 -9.54 13.73
N VAL A 267 8.21 -9.95 12.91
CA VAL A 267 8.17 -11.21 12.15
C VAL A 267 7.96 -12.41 13.07
N THR A 268 8.67 -12.45 14.21
CA THR A 268 8.53 -13.53 15.19
C THR A 268 7.12 -13.61 15.77
N MET A 269 6.51 -12.47 16.12
CA MET A 269 5.11 -12.44 16.57
C MET A 269 4.17 -13.04 15.51
N ALA A 270 4.33 -12.60 14.26
CA ALA A 270 3.52 -13.12 13.16
C ALA A 270 3.64 -14.64 13.03
N PHE A 271 4.84 -15.19 13.16
CA PHE A 271 5.05 -16.64 13.13
C PHE A 271 4.47 -17.37 14.34
N LEU A 272 4.58 -16.81 15.54
CA LEU A 272 3.99 -17.38 16.75
C LEU A 272 2.47 -17.46 16.68
N ASN A 273 1.81 -16.53 15.98
CA ASN A 273 0.36 -16.58 15.73
C ASN A 273 -0.06 -17.68 14.74
N LEU A 274 0.88 -18.35 14.08
CA LEU A 274 0.60 -19.41 13.10
C LEU A 274 0.87 -20.82 13.61
N VAL A 275 1.61 -20.93 14.72
CA VAL A 275 2.05 -22.21 15.27
C VAL A 275 1.62 -22.34 16.72
N GLU A 276 1.34 -23.57 17.14
CA GLU A 276 0.90 -23.87 18.51
C GLU A 276 1.77 -24.97 19.13
N GLY A 277 1.72 -25.10 20.46
CA GLY A 277 2.41 -26.16 21.18
C GLY A 277 3.93 -26.14 21.00
N GLN A 278 4.53 -27.29 20.68
CA GLN A 278 5.99 -27.43 20.63
C GLN A 278 6.66 -26.55 19.56
N GLU A 279 5.99 -26.27 18.44
CA GLU A 279 6.57 -25.41 17.39
C GLU A 279 6.71 -23.95 17.86
N ALA A 280 5.74 -23.46 18.65
CA ALA A 280 5.84 -22.13 19.27
C ALA A 280 6.97 -22.08 20.31
N ILE A 281 7.10 -23.13 21.13
CA ILE A 281 8.18 -23.26 22.12
C ILE A 281 9.54 -23.26 21.42
N ASP A 282 9.68 -24.04 20.34
CA ASP A 282 10.93 -24.13 19.59
C ASP A 282 11.33 -22.76 18.99
N LEU A 283 10.35 -21.96 18.52
CA LEU A 283 10.60 -20.59 18.05
C LEU A 283 11.06 -19.67 19.18
N LEU A 284 10.38 -19.67 20.33
CA LEU A 284 10.77 -18.85 21.49
C LEU A 284 12.15 -19.25 22.01
N GLN A 285 12.45 -20.54 22.07
CA GLN A 285 13.74 -21.05 22.51
C GLN A 285 14.86 -20.66 21.53
N ALA A 286 14.58 -20.71 20.22
CA ALA A 286 15.53 -20.35 19.16
C ALA A 286 15.77 -18.84 19.04
N TYR A 287 14.90 -18.00 19.61
CA TYR A 287 15.07 -16.55 19.61
C TYR A 287 16.45 -16.18 20.19
N PRO A 288 17.28 -15.40 19.46
CA PRO A 288 18.62 -15.06 19.91
C PRO A 288 18.64 -14.35 21.25
N TYR A 289 19.56 -14.76 22.11
CA TYR A 289 19.76 -14.18 23.44
C TYR A 289 21.22 -14.30 23.83
N ASP A 290 21.89 -13.17 24.04
CA ASP A 290 23.28 -13.11 24.50
C ASP A 290 23.33 -12.53 25.92
N TRP A 291 23.54 -13.43 26.88
CA TRP A 291 23.61 -13.06 28.29
C TRP A 291 24.93 -12.37 28.67
N GLU A 292 26.02 -12.59 27.93
CA GLU A 292 27.32 -11.98 28.22
C GLU A 292 27.31 -10.49 27.86
N GLN A 293 26.66 -10.17 26.75
CA GLN A 293 26.51 -8.79 26.26
C GLN A 293 25.26 -8.09 26.80
N LYS A 294 24.40 -8.81 27.54
CA LYS A 294 23.06 -8.34 27.98
C LYS A 294 22.19 -7.89 26.81
N GLU A 295 22.37 -8.49 25.65
CA GLU A 295 21.62 -8.21 24.43
C GLU A 295 20.50 -9.25 24.30
N ASP A 296 19.26 -8.78 24.38
CA ASP A 296 18.08 -9.64 24.25
C ASP A 296 17.42 -9.56 22.88
N HIS A 297 17.98 -8.77 21.95
CA HIS A 297 17.48 -8.57 20.60
C HIS A 297 15.98 -8.22 20.56
N GLY A 298 15.48 -7.51 21.58
CA GLY A 298 14.07 -7.12 21.69
C GLY A 298 13.15 -8.25 22.15
N PHE A 299 13.67 -9.35 22.68
CA PHE A 299 12.87 -10.46 23.20
C PHE A 299 11.89 -10.00 24.30
N GLU A 300 12.32 -9.11 25.19
CA GLU A 300 11.43 -8.60 26.24
C GLU A 300 10.25 -7.82 25.66
N ASN A 301 10.49 -6.99 24.64
CA ASN A 301 9.43 -6.25 23.94
C ASN A 301 8.46 -7.19 23.22
N LEU A 302 8.99 -8.27 22.61
CA LEU A 302 8.18 -9.35 22.02
C LEU A 302 7.24 -9.94 23.08
N ILE A 303 7.77 -10.38 24.23
CA ILE A 303 6.94 -10.98 25.29
C ILE A 303 5.88 -9.99 25.79
N GLN A 304 6.24 -8.72 26.00
CA GLN A 304 5.28 -7.70 26.43
C GLN A 304 4.11 -7.52 25.43
N ARG A 305 4.37 -7.63 24.13
CA ARG A 305 3.33 -7.57 23.09
C ARG A 305 2.48 -8.84 23.00
N LEU A 306 3.00 -9.99 23.45
CA LEU A 306 2.27 -11.26 23.47
C LEU A 306 1.37 -11.41 24.71
N LEU A 307 1.73 -10.81 25.85
CA LEU A 307 0.95 -10.90 27.09
C LEU A 307 -0.55 -10.56 26.94
N PRO A 308 -0.98 -9.56 26.14
CA PRO A 308 -2.40 -9.26 25.95
C PRO A 308 -3.17 -10.23 25.05
N ASN A 309 -2.49 -11.05 24.23
CA ASN A 309 -3.10 -11.80 23.12
C ASN A 309 -3.02 -13.32 23.30
N ASP A 310 -2.94 -13.80 24.55
CA ASP A 310 -2.71 -15.20 24.93
C ASP A 310 -1.39 -15.76 24.35
N ILE A 311 -0.34 -15.78 25.18
CA ILE A 311 0.89 -16.53 24.87
C ILE A 311 0.50 -18.00 24.66
N PRO A 312 1.06 -18.72 23.66
CA PRO A 312 0.82 -20.16 23.48
C PRO A 312 0.91 -20.85 24.84
N SER A 313 -0.22 -21.43 25.26
CA SER A 313 -0.59 -21.75 26.64
C SER A 313 0.54 -21.64 27.70
N PRO A 314 0.39 -20.76 28.71
CA PRO A 314 1.27 -20.69 29.88
C PRO A 314 1.38 -22.00 30.68
N GLU A 315 0.56 -23.01 30.36
CA GLU A 315 0.62 -24.34 30.95
C GLU A 315 1.87 -25.12 30.50
N THR A 316 2.56 -24.69 29.45
CA THR A 316 3.86 -25.28 29.13
C THR A 316 4.93 -24.63 30.01
N GLU A 317 5.27 -25.32 31.11
CA GLU A 317 6.40 -25.06 32.02
C GLU A 317 7.68 -24.58 31.28
N GLN A 318 7.86 -24.99 30.03
CA GLN A 318 8.93 -24.54 29.13
C GLN A 318 8.86 -23.06 28.75
N VAL A 319 7.68 -22.53 28.36
CA VAL A 319 7.50 -21.11 28.05
C VAL A 319 7.76 -20.26 29.28
N ALA A 320 7.22 -20.68 30.43
CA ALA A 320 7.49 -20.02 31.71
C ALA A 320 8.98 -20.02 32.05
N ALA A 321 9.68 -21.14 31.88
CA ALA A 321 11.12 -21.22 32.07
C ALA A 321 11.90 -20.30 31.10
N ILE A 322 11.50 -20.20 29.83
CA ILE A 322 12.15 -19.30 28.85
C ILE A 322 12.00 -17.83 29.28
N ILE A 323 10.78 -17.40 29.65
CA ILE A 323 10.50 -16.02 30.07
C ILE A 323 11.27 -15.70 31.35
N VAL A 324 11.17 -16.58 32.36
CA VAL A 324 11.83 -16.41 33.65
C VAL A 324 13.36 -16.42 33.52
N GLU A 325 13.93 -17.14 32.56
CA GLU A 325 15.37 -17.16 32.34
C GLU A 325 15.91 -15.89 31.66
N ARG A 326 15.10 -15.24 30.80
CA ARG A 326 15.61 -14.22 29.85
C ARG A 326 15.10 -12.79 30.08
N CYS A 327 13.94 -12.62 30.74
CA CYS A 327 13.29 -11.32 30.91
C CYS A 327 13.66 -10.59 32.21
N SER A 328 13.37 -9.29 32.28
CA SER A 328 13.43 -8.48 33.49
C SER A 328 12.36 -8.87 34.52
N ASN A 329 12.55 -8.45 35.77
CA ASN A 329 11.56 -8.65 36.84
C ASN A 329 10.19 -8.09 36.46
N GLU A 330 10.13 -6.93 35.80
CA GLU A 330 8.86 -6.30 35.43
C GLU A 330 8.04 -7.19 34.50
N VAL A 331 8.67 -7.78 33.49
CA VAL A 331 7.96 -8.64 32.53
C VAL A 331 7.63 -10.00 33.13
N ILE A 332 8.53 -10.55 33.95
CA ILE A 332 8.25 -11.79 34.69
C ILE A 332 7.05 -11.59 35.63
N GLU A 333 7.01 -10.49 36.38
CA GLU A 333 5.89 -10.17 37.28
C GLU A 333 4.59 -10.02 36.51
N LYS A 334 4.57 -9.28 35.40
CA LYS A 334 3.37 -9.17 34.54
C LYS A 334 2.91 -10.53 34.02
N PHE A 335 3.83 -11.37 33.57
CA PHE A 335 3.53 -12.73 33.10
C PHE A 335 2.94 -13.61 34.21
N LEU A 336 3.52 -13.59 35.40
CA LEU A 336 3.05 -14.36 36.56
C LEU A 336 1.73 -13.85 37.13
N ASN A 337 1.45 -12.55 37.01
CA ASN A 337 0.22 -11.90 37.50
C ASN A 337 -0.94 -11.93 36.49
N THR A 338 -0.72 -12.40 35.27
CA THR A 338 -1.81 -12.64 34.31
C THR A 338 -2.73 -13.74 34.86
N GLU A 339 -4.04 -13.73 34.57
CA GLU A 339 -5.10 -14.58 35.21
C GLU A 339 -4.92 -16.12 35.06
N HIS A 340 -3.74 -16.59 34.68
CA HIS A 340 -3.39 -17.98 34.49
C HIS A 340 -2.62 -18.50 35.71
N GLN A 341 -3.13 -19.56 36.36
CA GLN A 341 -2.44 -20.20 37.48
C GLN A 341 -1.19 -20.94 37.00
N ILE A 342 -0.07 -20.22 36.89
CA ILE A 342 1.22 -20.82 36.55
C ILE A 342 1.72 -21.62 37.75
N SER A 343 1.95 -22.92 37.54
CA SER A 343 2.60 -23.76 38.55
C SER A 343 4.10 -23.46 38.56
N ILE A 344 4.60 -22.86 39.64
CA ILE A 344 6.03 -22.66 39.86
C ILE A 344 6.65 -24.02 40.21
N THR A 345 7.40 -24.59 39.26
CA THR A 345 8.08 -25.88 39.41
C THR A 345 9.58 -25.70 39.61
N ASP A 346 10.28 -26.78 40.00
CA ASP A 346 11.74 -26.81 40.10
C ASP A 346 12.45 -26.33 38.82
N LYS A 347 11.85 -26.60 37.64
CA LYS A 347 12.41 -26.18 36.36
C LYS A 347 12.35 -24.66 36.17
N VAL A 348 11.22 -24.05 36.54
CA VAL A 348 11.05 -22.58 36.51
C VAL A 348 12.00 -21.92 37.52
N MET A 349 12.18 -22.52 38.69
CA MET A 349 13.15 -22.05 39.70
C MET A 349 14.60 -22.13 39.18
N GLN A 350 14.98 -23.25 38.54
CA GLN A 350 16.29 -23.36 37.90
C GLN A 350 16.50 -22.35 36.77
N ALA A 351 15.45 -22.03 36.01
CA ALA A 351 15.50 -20.95 35.02
C ALA A 351 15.76 -19.58 35.68
N ALA A 352 15.09 -19.28 36.80
CA ALA A 352 15.32 -18.06 37.57
C ALA A 352 16.78 -17.96 38.08
N GLU A 353 17.37 -19.08 38.49
CA GLU A 353 18.78 -19.13 38.89
C GLU A 353 19.75 -18.82 37.75
N ARG A 354 19.41 -19.22 36.52
CA ARG A 354 20.19 -18.91 35.32
C ARG A 354 20.05 -17.45 34.87
N ASN A 355 18.93 -16.79 35.20
CA ASN A 355 18.68 -15.40 34.82
C ASN A 355 19.75 -14.45 35.40
N LYS A 356 20.38 -13.67 34.51
CA LYS A 356 21.42 -12.67 34.82
C LYS A 356 20.91 -11.22 34.85
N ARG A 357 19.70 -10.98 34.36
CA ARG A 357 19.02 -9.66 34.31
C ARG A 357 18.14 -9.41 35.52
N ALA A 358 17.42 -10.43 35.97
CA ALA A 358 16.48 -10.34 37.07
C ALA A 358 17.17 -10.17 38.43
N ASN A 359 16.56 -9.38 39.32
CA ASN A 359 16.90 -9.44 40.73
C ASN A 359 16.27 -10.69 41.33
N LYS A 360 17.12 -11.68 41.63
CA LYS A 360 16.73 -13.00 42.14
C LYS A 360 16.00 -12.94 43.47
N GLU A 361 16.33 -11.99 44.34
CA GLU A 361 15.65 -11.80 45.63
C GLU A 361 14.20 -11.30 45.47
N ALA A 362 13.88 -10.72 44.31
CA ALA A 362 12.52 -10.29 43.98
C ALA A 362 11.74 -11.30 43.12
N LEU A 363 12.37 -12.43 42.74
CA LEU A 363 11.73 -13.54 42.03
C LEU A 363 11.47 -14.77 42.89
N LEU A 364 12.16 -14.86 44.05
CA LEU A 364 11.98 -15.88 45.09
C LEU A 364 11.06 -15.34 46.18
#